data_AF-A0A2U3L016-F1
#
_entry.id   AF-A0A2U3L016-F1
#
_cell.length_a   1.000
_cell.length_b   1.000
_cell.length_c   1.000
_cell.angle_alpha   90.00
_cell.angle_beta   90.00
_cell.angle_gamma   90.00
#
_symmetry.space_group_name_H-M   'P 1'
#
loop_
_entity.id
_entity.type
_entity.pdbx_description
1 polymer ?
#
loop_
_entity_poly.entity_id
_entity_poly.type
_entity_poly.pdbx_seq_one_letter_code
_entity_poly.pdbx_strand_id
1 'polypeptide(L)'
;MTSAEYVDFTNLAHGVRIDVETKNRHYLIECLGGGAILISGHPEFCPAPVTGHLQGSSDRTGVLEPGLIGRGKYLRFLLDDQRPIRTSRVVSLHFGRSDAAASSISSTVH
;
A
#
# COMPACT_ATOMS: atom_id res chain seq x y z
N MET A 1 -9.28 -7.07 14.01
CA MET A 1 -8.19 -6.74 13.06
C MET A 1 -7.11 -6.04 13.84
N THR A 2 -5.88 -6.54 13.80
CA THR A 2 -4.76 -5.99 14.59
C THR A 2 -4.19 -4.79 13.86
N SER A 3 -4.21 -3.60 14.47
CA SER A 3 -3.53 -2.43 13.92
C SER A 3 -2.02 -2.62 14.06
N ALA A 4 -1.28 -2.49 12.96
CA ALA A 4 0.18 -2.61 12.98
C ALA A 4 0.83 -1.25 13.28
N GLU A 5 1.93 -1.26 14.03
CA GLU A 5 2.75 -0.05 14.23
C GLU A 5 3.55 0.30 12.97
N TYR A 6 4.02 -0.72 12.25
CA TYR A 6 4.75 -0.60 11.00
C TYR A 6 4.55 -1.84 10.12
N VAL A 7 4.78 -1.66 8.83
CA VAL A 7 4.81 -2.72 7.82
C VAL A 7 6.07 -2.56 6.97
N ASP A 8 6.88 -3.61 6.91
CA ASP A 8 7.98 -3.72 5.97
C ASP A 8 7.44 -4.25 4.64
N PHE A 9 7.30 -3.37 3.68
CA PHE A 9 6.73 -3.68 2.38
C PHE A 9 7.72 -4.40 1.46
N THR A 10 9.02 -4.24 1.67
CA THR A 10 10.08 -4.89 0.88
C THR A 10 10.02 -6.41 1.05
N ASN A 11 9.65 -6.88 2.24
CA ASN A 11 9.57 -8.31 2.56
C ASN A 11 8.14 -8.88 2.47
N LEU A 12 7.18 -8.11 1.93
CA LEU A 12 5.82 -8.62 1.72
C LEU A 12 5.72 -9.48 0.49
N ALA A 13 5.01 -10.60 0.63
CA ALA A 13 4.63 -11.44 -0.50
C ALA A 13 3.74 -10.67 -1.48
N HIS A 14 3.87 -11.03 -2.76
CA HIS A 14 2.98 -10.55 -3.81
C HIS A 14 1.51 -10.85 -3.46
N GLY A 15 0.63 -9.89 -3.72
CA GLY A 15 -0.80 -9.97 -3.47
C GLY A 15 -1.23 -9.62 -2.05
N VAL A 16 -0.31 -9.36 -1.11
CA VAL A 16 -0.69 -8.87 0.23
C VAL A 16 -1.31 -7.48 0.10
N ARG A 17 -2.46 -7.28 0.76
CA ARG A 17 -3.15 -5.97 0.81
C ARG A 17 -2.99 -5.31 2.16
N ILE A 18 -2.73 -4.02 2.12
CA ILE A 18 -2.65 -3.14 3.28
C ILE A 18 -3.70 -2.05 3.10
N ASP A 19 -4.53 -1.95 4.12
CA ASP A 19 -5.47 -0.87 4.34
C ASP A 19 -4.76 0.19 5.21
N VAL A 20 -4.59 1.37 4.62
CA VAL A 20 -3.83 2.48 5.20
C VAL A 20 -4.76 3.65 5.41
N GLU A 21 -5.09 3.91 6.66
CA GLU A 21 -5.83 5.10 7.04
C GLU A 21 -4.84 6.23 7.33
N THR A 22 -5.03 7.36 6.67
CA THR A 22 -4.33 8.61 6.96
C THR A 22 -5.32 9.63 7.50
N LYS A 23 -4.83 10.72 8.11
CA LYS A 23 -5.69 11.78 8.66
C LYS A 23 -6.77 12.28 7.68
N ASN A 24 -6.46 12.32 6.39
CA ASN A 24 -7.33 12.94 5.40
C ASN A 24 -8.02 11.92 4.49
N ARG A 25 -7.46 10.71 4.36
CA ARG A 25 -7.83 9.77 3.30
C ARG A 25 -7.56 8.34 3.72
N HIS A 26 -8.30 7.44 3.10
CA HIS A 26 -8.10 6.01 3.19
C HIS A 26 -7.45 5.50 1.90
N TYR A 27 -6.43 4.66 2.01
CA TYR A 27 -5.73 4.06 0.87
C TYR A 27 -5.76 2.55 0.96
N LEU A 28 -5.99 1.90 -0.18
CA LEU A 28 -5.81 0.46 -0.33
C LEU A 28 -4.57 0.22 -1.19
N ILE A 29 -3.63 -0.57 -0.66
CA ILE A 29 -2.34 -0.84 -1.29
C ILE A 29 -2.16 -2.35 -1.40
N GLU A 30 -1.96 -2.85 -2.61
CA GLU A 30 -1.56 -4.24 -2.86
C GLU A 30 -0.09 -4.32 -3.25
N CYS A 31 0.64 -5.26 -2.64
CA CYS A 31 2.05 -5.51 -2.96
C CYS A 31 2.18 -6.29 -4.26
N LEU A 32 2.89 -5.76 -5.24
CA LEU A 32 3.26 -6.45 -6.48
C LEU A 32 4.72 -6.94 -6.46
N GLY A 33 5.41 -6.80 -5.32
CA GLY A 33 6.82 -7.16 -5.16
C GLY A 33 7.79 -6.09 -5.66
N GLY A 34 9.02 -6.08 -5.12
CA GLY A 34 10.09 -5.15 -5.56
C GLY A 34 9.75 -3.66 -5.40
N GLY A 35 8.87 -3.31 -4.46
CA GLY A 35 8.38 -1.94 -4.27
C GLY A 35 7.28 -1.51 -5.24
N ALA A 36 6.94 -2.33 -6.23
CA ALA A 36 5.77 -2.10 -7.07
C ALA A 36 4.48 -2.33 -6.27
N ILE A 37 3.50 -1.45 -6.47
CA ILE A 37 2.23 -1.46 -5.77
C ILE A 37 1.06 -1.25 -6.72
N LEU A 38 -0.11 -1.75 -6.34
CA LEU A 38 -1.39 -1.27 -6.85
C LEU A 38 -2.04 -0.44 -5.75
N ILE A 39 -2.32 0.85 -6.01
CA ILE A 39 -2.83 1.78 -5.00
C ILE A 39 -4.12 2.47 -5.47
N SER A 40 -5.05 2.67 -4.54
CA SER A 40 -6.26 3.48 -4.72
C SER A 40 -6.60 4.27 -3.46
N GLY A 41 -7.44 5.31 -3.59
CA GLY A 41 -7.98 6.07 -2.45
C GLY A 41 -7.77 7.58 -2.50
N HIS A 42 -7.03 8.09 -3.49
CA HIS A 42 -6.93 9.53 -3.73
C HIS A 42 -7.87 9.94 -4.87
N PRO A 43 -8.90 10.79 -4.65
CA PRO A 43 -9.89 11.11 -5.66
C PRO A 43 -9.31 11.73 -6.94
N GLU A 44 -8.22 12.50 -6.82
CA GLU A 44 -7.56 13.14 -7.96
C GLU A 44 -6.44 12.29 -8.59
N PHE A 45 -5.66 11.56 -7.78
CA PHE A 45 -4.45 10.88 -8.26
C PHE A 45 -4.64 9.37 -8.49
N CYS A 46 -5.47 8.72 -7.67
CA CYS A 46 -5.78 7.30 -7.78
C CYS A 46 -7.25 7.01 -7.37
N PRO A 47 -8.24 7.55 -8.13
CA PRO A 47 -9.66 7.30 -7.87
C PRO A 47 -10.04 5.83 -8.09
N ALA A 48 -9.30 5.14 -8.96
CA ALA A 48 -9.34 3.71 -9.18
C ALA A 48 -7.95 3.11 -8.91
N PRO A 49 -7.84 1.78 -8.72
CA PRO A 49 -6.56 1.10 -8.55
C PRO A 49 -5.63 1.36 -9.74
N VAL A 50 -4.44 1.89 -9.45
CA VAL A 50 -3.40 2.22 -10.43
C VAL A 50 -2.05 1.71 -9.93
N THR A 51 -1.19 1.30 -10.86
CA THR A 51 0.16 0.86 -10.56
C THR A 51 1.04 2.03 -10.14
N GLY A 52 1.90 1.77 -9.17
CA GLY A 52 2.85 2.76 -8.67
C GLY A 52 4.05 2.11 -8.03
N HIS A 53 4.91 2.95 -7.48
CA HIS A 53 6.08 2.53 -6.74
C HIS A 53 6.04 3.12 -5.33
N LEU A 54 6.07 2.23 -4.33
CA LEU A 54 6.17 2.62 -2.93
C LEU A 54 7.61 3.01 -2.62
N GLN A 55 7.83 4.29 -2.31
CA GLN A 55 9.14 4.72 -1.83
C GLN A 55 9.32 4.36 -0.35
N GLY A 56 8.25 4.46 0.45
CA GLY A 56 8.26 4.17 1.88
C GLY A 56 7.44 5.20 2.65
N SER A 57 7.85 5.51 3.86
CA SER A 57 7.24 6.57 4.66
C SER A 57 8.30 7.48 5.27
N SER A 58 7.96 8.75 5.40
CA SER A 58 8.83 9.76 6.01
C SER A 58 8.32 10.16 7.37
N ASP A 59 9.21 10.53 8.27
CA ASP A 59 8.85 11.10 9.57
C ASP A 59 8.41 12.58 9.44
N ARG A 60 8.25 13.26 10.58
CA ARG A 60 7.92 14.70 10.59
C ARG A 60 9.07 15.56 10.07
N THR A 61 10.31 15.10 10.17
CA THR A 61 11.49 15.83 9.72
C THR A 61 11.73 15.68 8.21
N GLY A 62 11.07 14.71 7.58
CA GLY A 62 11.15 14.44 6.14
C GLY A 62 12.16 13.36 5.78
N VAL A 63 12.79 12.71 6.76
CA VAL A 63 13.68 11.56 6.54
C VAL A 63 12.84 10.39 6.06
N LEU A 64 13.18 9.88 4.87
CA LEU A 64 12.49 8.74 4.25
C LEU A 64 13.07 7.42 4.74
N GLU A 65 12.19 6.54 5.21
CA GLU A 65 12.49 5.14 5.51
C GLU A 65 12.00 4.27 4.36
N PRO A 66 12.92 3.79 3.50
CA PRO A 66 12.55 3.11 2.27
C PRO A 66 11.84 1.78 2.56
N GLY A 67 10.76 1.52 1.83
CA GLY A 67 9.98 0.27 1.95
C GLY A 67 9.21 0.10 3.26
N LEU A 68 9.33 1.02 4.23
CA LEU A 68 8.63 0.94 5.51
C LEU A 68 7.41 1.85 5.52
N ILE A 69 6.24 1.34 5.91
CA ILE A 69 5.05 2.15 6.20
C ILE A 69 4.83 2.14 7.72
N GLY A 70 4.86 3.30 8.36
CA GLY A 70 4.68 3.41 9.81
C GLY A 70 3.47 4.26 10.20
N ARG A 71 2.78 3.85 11.26
CA ARG A 71 1.80 4.70 11.94
C ARG A 71 2.50 5.95 12.47
N GLY A 72 1.85 7.11 12.34
CA GLY A 72 2.43 8.39 12.71
C GLY A 72 3.41 8.99 11.69
N LYS A 73 3.71 8.27 10.60
CA LYS A 73 4.57 8.73 9.49
C LYS A 73 3.74 9.21 8.30
N TYR A 74 4.40 9.65 7.23
CA TYR A 74 3.80 10.17 6.00
C TYR A 74 4.17 9.25 4.85
N LEU A 75 3.20 8.54 4.29
CA LEU A 75 3.43 7.62 3.17
C LEU A 75 3.89 8.41 1.94
N ARG A 76 4.79 7.81 1.16
CA ARG A 76 5.33 8.41 -0.06
C ARG A 76 5.40 7.39 -1.18
N PHE A 77 4.76 7.71 -2.31
CA PHE A 77 4.68 6.84 -3.47
C PHE A 77 4.71 7.63 -4.78
N LEU A 78 5.03 6.93 -5.87
CA LEU A 78 5.03 7.43 -7.23
C LEU A 78 3.91 6.74 -8.01
N LEU A 79 3.24 7.47 -8.88
CA LEU A 79 2.31 6.93 -9.87
C LEU A 79 2.91 7.20 -11.25
N ASP A 80 2.99 6.18 -12.12
CA ASP A 80 3.51 6.28 -13.49
C ASP A 80 4.82 7.08 -13.62
N ASP A 81 5.76 6.90 -12.67
CA ASP A 81 7.04 7.63 -12.57
C ASP A 81 6.92 9.17 -12.57
N GLN A 82 5.76 9.70 -12.16
CA GLN A 82 5.51 11.14 -12.03
C GLN A 82 6.02 11.71 -10.69
N ARG A 83 5.48 12.86 -10.27
CA ARG A 83 5.86 13.53 -9.02
C ARG A 83 5.51 12.65 -7.80
N PRO A 84 6.39 12.56 -6.79
CA PRO A 84 6.11 11.81 -5.57
C PRO A 84 4.94 12.43 -4.81
N ILE A 85 3.94 11.60 -4.52
CA ILE A 85 2.80 11.96 -3.69
C ILE A 85 3.15 11.64 -2.25
N ARG A 86 3.05 12.66 -1.40
CA ARG A 86 3.20 12.53 0.05
C ARG A 86 1.82 12.63 0.70
N THR A 87 1.44 11.62 1.47
CA THR A 87 0.15 11.59 2.15
C THR A 87 0.16 12.47 3.40
N SER A 88 -1.02 12.66 3.99
CA SER A 88 -1.14 13.06 5.40
C SER A 88 -0.65 11.96 6.34
N ARG A 89 -0.56 12.26 7.64
CA ARG A 89 -0.06 11.32 8.65
C ARG A 89 -0.91 10.05 8.70
N VAL A 90 -0.26 8.89 8.62
CA VAL A 90 -0.87 7.57 8.81
C VAL A 90 -1.39 7.47 10.24
N VAL A 91 -2.65 7.08 10.42
CA VAL A 91 -3.31 6.92 11.72
C VAL A 91 -3.56 5.45 12.05
N SER A 92 -3.78 4.60 11.05
CA SER A 92 -3.93 3.16 11.21
C SER A 92 -3.40 2.38 10.00
N LEU A 93 -3.00 1.14 10.26
CA LEU A 93 -2.54 0.17 9.28
C LEU A 93 -3.20 -1.17 9.58
N HIS A 94 -3.91 -1.73 8.61
CA HIS A 94 -4.54 -3.03 8.74
C HIS A 94 -4.12 -3.95 7.60
N PHE A 95 -3.77 -5.19 7.94
CA PHE A 95 -3.51 -6.22 6.95
C PHE A 95 -4.82 -6.86 6.51
N GLY A 96 -5.14 -6.70 5.22
CA GLY A 96 -6.14 -7.50 4.56
C GLY A 96 -5.47 -8.76 4.00
N ARG A 97 -5.94 -9.93 4.40
CA ARG A 97 -5.63 -11.14 3.60
C ARG A 97 -6.30 -10.93 2.26
N SER A 98 -5.53 -10.97 1.17
CA SER A 98 -6.11 -10.97 -0.17
C SER A 98 -7.03 -12.17 -0.29
N ASP A 99 -8.27 -11.91 -0.67
CA ASP A 99 -9.22 -12.94 -1.10
C ASP A 99 -8.84 -13.53 -2.48
N ALA A 100 -7.62 -13.27 -2.98
CA ALA A 100 -7.10 -13.77 -4.24
C ALA A 100 -6.74 -15.28 -4.22
N ALA A 101 -7.42 -16.08 -3.40
CA ALA A 101 -7.39 -17.53 -3.42
C ALA A 101 -8.81 -18.09 -3.53
N ALA A 102 -9.61 -17.59 -4.48
CA ALA A 102 -10.87 -18.21 -4.88
C ALA A 102 -11.13 -18.02 -6.38
N SER A 103 -10.17 -18.37 -7.23
CA SER A 103 -10.42 -18.66 -8.66
C SER A 103 -9.23 -19.42 -9.27
N SER A 104 -8.90 -20.58 -8.70
CA SER A 104 -8.18 -21.60 -9.46
C SER A 104 -9.22 -22.49 -10.12
N ILE A 105 -9.35 -22.31 -11.43
CA ILE A 105 -10.13 -23.15 -12.33
C ILE A 105 -9.48 -24.53 -12.33
N SER A 106 -10.23 -25.60 -12.11
CA SER A 106 -9.87 -26.92 -12.63
C SER A 106 -11.13 -27.70 -12.98
N SER A 107 -11.50 -27.60 -14.25
CA SER A 107 -12.29 -28.61 -14.93
C SER A 107 -11.58 -29.95 -14.80
N THR A 108 -12.27 -30.99 -14.34
CA THR A 108 -11.88 -32.37 -14.65
C THR A 108 -13.14 -33.11 -15.04
N VAL A 109 -13.15 -33.43 -16.33
CA VAL A 109 -14.04 -34.37 -17.00
C VAL A 109 -13.89 -35.76 -16.37
N HIS A 110 -15.01 -36.38 -16.00
CA HIS A 110 -15.30 -37.80 -16.25
C HIS A 110 -16.79 -38.06 -16.13
#